data_AF-A0A936CC13-F1
#
_entry.id   AF-A0A936CC13-F1
#
_cell.length_a   1.000
_cell.length_b   1.000
_cell.length_c   1.000
_cell.angle_alpha   90.00
_cell.angle_beta   90.00
_cell.angle_gamma   90.00
#
_symmetry.space_group_name_H-M   'P 1'
#
loop_
_entity.id
_entity.type
_entity.pdbx_description
1 polymer ?
#
loop_
_entity_poly.entity_id
_entity_poly.type
_entity_poly.pdbx_seq_one_letter_code
_entity_poly.pdbx_strand_id
1 'polypeptide(L)'
;MRGVHRYASDALVLAVGAHILRMFAQARSWGPRTLAWTSGVILLLLLFTSGWTGFVMVWDTFGVQLANAGARLLDVLPIFSEPIARTFAGDRPVPSAFFFLNLFLHVALPLGAGAGIWLHVSRIARPTLLPPAPTAVGMTGALVAVALLVPAPLPPQADPFHVPATIPLNLFYAFWLPLAARVPVWAAWSGAVGTFVLALIVPRLARRPREGSWAPSVVDPRLCTGCEQCPKDCPWEAITMRSRDDDRPTLVAHVDPTICVSCGICAGSCAPMGVGPLHRTGREQLVDIRALARELFPVTASPPLVAICCENAAPAHLDALRRDGATVHAVTCSGNVHSSVVELAIRGGAAGVILFSCPPSRLPRARGAQVARRTPLSWP
;
A
#
# COMPACT_ATOMS: atom_id res chain seq x y z
N MET A 1 -7.99 -19.84 22.44
CA MET A 1 -7.98 -18.36 22.44
C MET A 1 -6.58 -17.76 22.61
N ARG A 2 -5.86 -17.99 23.72
CA ARG A 2 -4.51 -17.43 23.95
C ARG A 2 -3.50 -17.72 22.83
N GLY A 3 -3.34 -19.00 22.44
CA GLY A 3 -2.40 -19.40 21.38
C GLY A 3 -2.71 -18.71 20.04
N VAL A 4 -3.98 -18.60 19.68
CA VAL A 4 -4.42 -17.90 18.47
C VAL A 4 -4.03 -16.42 18.53
N HIS A 5 -4.28 -15.72 19.64
CA HIS A 5 -3.88 -14.32 19.80
C HIS A 5 -2.36 -14.14 19.68
N ARG A 6 -1.58 -15.04 20.29
CA ARG A 6 -0.11 -15.03 20.25
C ARG A 6 0.42 -15.18 18.82
N TYR A 7 -0.04 -16.20 18.09
CA TYR A 7 0.41 -16.45 16.71
C TYR A 7 -0.12 -15.41 15.72
N ALA A 8 -1.32 -14.88 15.94
CA ALA A 8 -1.85 -13.78 15.13
C ALA A 8 -0.97 -12.51 15.24
N SER A 9 -0.44 -12.23 16.43
CA SER A 9 0.51 -11.13 16.64
C SER A 9 1.78 -11.29 15.81
N ASP A 10 2.39 -12.48 15.81
CA ASP A 10 3.61 -12.76 15.03
C ASP A 10 3.31 -12.72 13.52
N ALA A 11 2.18 -13.27 13.08
CA ALA A 11 1.73 -13.22 11.69
C ALA A 11 1.47 -11.78 11.22
N LEU A 12 0.95 -10.92 12.09
CA LEU A 12 0.74 -9.50 11.78
C LEU A 12 2.07 -8.78 11.51
N VAL A 13 3.10 -9.00 12.33
CA VAL A 13 4.44 -8.42 12.11
C VAL A 13 5.00 -8.86 10.75
N LEU A 14 4.90 -10.15 10.42
CA LEU A 14 5.36 -10.69 9.14
C LEU A 14 4.60 -10.07 7.96
N ALA A 15 3.28 -9.96 8.05
CA ALA A 15 2.45 -9.37 7.01
C ALA A 15 2.76 -7.88 6.80
N VAL A 16 2.96 -7.12 7.88
CA VAL A 16 3.35 -5.71 7.83
C VAL A 16 4.75 -5.55 7.24
N GLY A 17 5.71 -6.41 7.62
CA GLY A 17 7.05 -6.41 7.03
C GLY A 17 7.02 -6.65 5.52
N ALA A 18 6.27 -7.66 5.07
CA ALA A 18 6.07 -7.94 3.66
C ALA A 18 5.37 -6.78 2.93
N HIS A 19 4.40 -6.13 3.58
CA HIS A 19 3.72 -4.95 3.06
C HIS A 19 4.68 -3.77 2.84
N ILE A 20 5.50 -3.45 3.86
CA ILE A 20 6.49 -2.36 3.78
C ILE A 20 7.50 -2.64 2.66
N LEU A 21 8.07 -3.86 2.63
CA LEU A 21 9.04 -4.26 1.61
C LEU A 21 8.44 -4.15 0.20
N ARG A 22 7.22 -4.65 0.00
CA ARG A 22 6.51 -4.55 -1.27
C ARG A 22 6.33 -3.09 -1.70
N MET A 23 5.89 -2.22 -0.80
CA MET A 23 5.66 -0.80 -1.13
C MET A 23 6.96 -0.07 -1.42
N PHE A 24 8.04 -0.39 -0.70
CA PHE A 24 9.37 0.15 -0.96
C PHE A 24 9.93 -0.32 -2.31
N ALA A 25 9.94 -1.64 -2.56
CA ALA A 25 10.46 -2.23 -3.79
C ALA A 25 9.70 -1.77 -5.05
N GLN A 26 8.40 -1.48 -4.92
CA GLN A 26 7.58 -0.93 -6.00
C GLN A 26 7.69 0.60 -6.14
N ALA A 27 8.60 1.25 -5.40
CA ALA A 27 8.77 2.70 -5.34
C ALA A 27 7.46 3.46 -5.02
N ARG A 28 6.61 2.88 -4.17
CA ARG A 28 5.27 3.40 -3.82
C ARG A 28 5.27 4.20 -2.51
N SER A 29 6.40 4.78 -2.13
CA SER A 29 6.60 5.50 -0.87
C SER A 29 6.45 7.02 -0.98
N TRP A 30 6.42 7.61 -2.18
CA TRP A 30 6.49 9.07 -2.38
C TRP A 30 5.28 9.66 -3.12
N GLY A 31 5.23 11.01 -3.19
CA GLY A 31 4.19 11.75 -3.91
C GLY A 31 2.84 11.76 -3.16
N PRO A 32 1.71 11.56 -3.85
CA PRO A 32 0.37 11.50 -3.22
C PRO A 32 0.24 10.42 -2.15
N ARG A 33 1.09 9.37 -2.20
CA ARG A 33 1.19 8.27 -1.23
C ARG A 33 2.08 8.57 -0.02
N THR A 34 2.72 9.74 0.05
CA THR A 34 3.58 10.10 1.19
C THR A 34 2.79 10.03 2.51
N LEU A 35 1.53 10.45 2.52
CA LEU A 35 0.66 10.36 3.70
C LEU A 35 0.48 8.91 4.16
N ALA A 36 0.24 7.98 3.22
CA ALA A 36 0.12 6.56 3.53
C ALA A 36 1.44 6.01 4.08
N TRP A 37 2.59 6.40 3.52
CA TRP A 37 3.89 5.99 4.05
C TRP A 37 4.12 6.50 5.49
N THR A 38 3.96 7.80 5.73
CA THR A 38 4.22 8.39 7.05
C THR A 38 3.26 7.88 8.12
N SER A 39 1.96 7.78 7.80
CA SER A 39 0.98 7.16 8.70
C SER A 39 1.27 5.67 8.94
N GLY A 40 1.79 4.95 7.94
CA GLY A 40 2.23 3.56 8.07
C GLY A 40 3.40 3.37 9.03
N VAL A 41 4.37 4.30 9.03
CA VAL A 41 5.48 4.31 10.00
C VAL A 41 4.98 4.58 11.42
N ILE A 42 3.99 5.47 11.59
CA ILE A 42 3.36 5.73 12.90
C ILE A 42 2.57 4.49 13.36
N LEU A 43 1.83 3.83 12.46
CA LEU A 43 1.13 2.58 12.76
C LEU A 43 2.09 1.45 13.15
N LEU A 44 3.28 1.39 12.54
CA LEU A 44 4.32 0.44 12.91
C LEU A 44 4.80 0.67 14.36
N LEU A 45 4.98 1.93 14.77
CA LEU A 45 5.30 2.27 16.15
C LEU A 45 4.19 1.83 17.11
N LEU A 46 2.93 2.13 16.79
CA LEU A 46 1.78 1.70 17.61
C LEU A 46 1.69 0.17 17.74
N LEU A 47 1.97 -0.56 16.65
CA LEU A 47 2.00 -2.02 16.63
C LEU A 47 3.07 -2.57 17.57
N PHE A 48 4.30 -2.04 17.52
CA PHE A 48 5.38 -2.49 18.41
C PHE A 48 5.09 -2.16 19.87
N THR A 49 4.57 -0.96 20.16
CA THR A 49 4.18 -0.57 21.51
C THR A 49 3.05 -1.45 22.05
N SER A 50 2.04 -1.78 21.24
CA SER A 50 0.95 -2.68 21.65
C SER A 50 1.44 -4.10 21.90
N GLY A 51 2.34 -4.63 21.08
CA GLY A 51 2.97 -5.93 21.34
C GLY A 51 3.79 -5.93 22.63
N TRP A 52 4.57 -4.87 22.87
CA TRP A 52 5.35 -4.69 24.09
C TRP A 52 4.46 -4.72 25.35
N THR A 53 3.39 -3.91 25.40
CA THR A 53 2.46 -3.92 26.54
C THR A 53 1.75 -5.27 26.71
N GLY A 54 1.50 -5.99 25.61
CA GLY A 54 0.91 -7.33 25.62
C GLY A 54 1.81 -8.37 26.29
N PHE A 55 3.12 -8.36 26.00
CA PHE A 55 4.08 -9.25 26.66
C PHE A 55 4.28 -8.90 28.13
N VAL A 56 4.33 -7.61 28.47
CA VAL A 56 4.43 -7.16 29.86
C VAL A 56 3.22 -7.63 30.69
N MET A 57 2.02 -7.63 30.10
CA MET A 57 0.80 -8.08 30.78
C MET A 57 0.80 -9.57 31.15
N VAL A 58 1.56 -10.40 30.44
CA VAL A 58 1.69 -11.84 30.77
C VAL A 58 2.41 -12.03 32.11
N TRP A 59 3.30 -11.10 32.46
CA TRP A 59 4.07 -11.09 33.70
C TRP A 59 4.86 -12.38 33.97
N ASP A 60 5.38 -12.98 32.89
CA ASP A 60 6.35 -14.06 32.95
C ASP A 60 7.79 -13.51 33.03
N THR A 61 8.77 -14.41 33.15
CA THR A 61 10.20 -14.05 33.18
C THR A 61 10.63 -13.13 32.02
N PHE A 62 10.05 -13.30 30.84
CA PHE A 62 10.33 -12.44 29.67
C PHE A 62 9.65 -11.07 29.80
N GLY A 63 8.38 -11.03 30.19
CA GLY A 63 7.59 -9.81 30.39
C GLY A 63 8.20 -8.89 31.44
N VAL A 64 8.71 -9.43 32.54
CA VAL A 64 9.40 -8.64 33.58
C VAL A 64 10.73 -8.09 33.08
N GLN A 65 11.51 -8.84 32.30
CA GLN A 65 12.72 -8.28 31.67
C GLN A 65 12.38 -7.16 30.69
N LEU A 66 11.31 -7.33 29.93
CA LEU A 66 10.85 -6.35 28.96
C LEU A 66 10.34 -5.07 29.64
N ALA A 67 9.64 -5.19 30.78
CA ALA A 67 9.24 -4.09 31.64
C ALA A 67 10.46 -3.36 32.24
N ASN A 68 11.42 -4.10 32.79
CA ASN A 68 12.66 -3.54 33.33
C ASN A 68 13.48 -2.78 32.27
N ALA A 69 13.62 -3.35 31.07
CA ALA A 69 14.31 -2.69 29.97
C ALA A 69 13.59 -1.41 29.54
N GLY A 70 12.26 -1.45 29.42
CA GLY A 70 11.46 -0.26 29.12
C GLY A 70 11.59 0.82 30.19
N ALA A 71 11.55 0.45 31.47
CA ALA A 71 11.73 1.38 32.58
C ALA A 71 13.10 2.08 32.53
N ARG A 72 14.19 1.31 32.34
CA ARG A 72 15.55 1.88 32.17
C ARG A 72 15.65 2.82 30.98
N LEU A 73 14.98 2.52 29.87
CA LEU A 73 14.94 3.42 28.71
C LEU A 73 14.17 4.71 29.06
N LEU A 74 13.02 4.61 29.73
CA LEU A 74 12.19 5.76 30.08
C LEU A 74 12.81 6.66 31.15
N ASP A 75 13.61 6.14 32.08
CA ASP A 75 14.23 6.90 33.18
C ASP A 75 15.21 7.99 32.71
N VAL A 76 15.72 7.89 31.48
CA VAL A 76 16.56 8.94 30.88
C VAL A 76 15.73 10.13 30.39
N LEU A 77 14.42 9.95 30.17
CA LEU A 77 13.54 11.04 29.81
C LEU A 77 13.16 11.81 31.08
N PRO A 78 13.33 13.15 31.12
CA PRO A 78 13.01 13.97 32.29
C PRO A 78 11.49 14.19 32.44
N ILE A 79 10.71 13.12 32.35
CA ILE A 79 9.25 13.11 32.41
C ILE A 79 8.79 12.81 33.84
N PHE A 80 9.52 11.96 34.56
CA PHE A 80 9.19 11.52 35.91
C PHE A 80 10.23 12.00 36.90
N SER A 81 9.78 12.40 38.10
CA SER A 81 10.64 12.88 39.18
C SER A 81 11.40 11.74 39.90
N GLU A 82 10.86 10.53 39.84
CA GLU A 82 11.50 9.32 40.37
C GLU A 82 11.73 8.31 39.24
N PRO A 83 12.84 7.54 39.26
CA PRO A 83 13.07 6.47 38.30
C PRO A 83 11.97 5.40 38.36
N ILE A 84 11.31 5.15 37.23
CA ILE A 84 10.33 4.09 37.06
C ILE A 84 10.95 2.73 37.35
N ALA A 85 12.24 2.52 37.02
CA ALA A 85 12.91 1.24 37.24
C ALA A 85 12.88 0.81 38.72
N ARG A 86 12.76 1.75 39.66
CA ARG A 86 12.60 1.46 41.10
C ARG A 86 11.35 0.62 41.40
N THR A 87 10.29 0.79 40.62
CA THR A 87 9.05 0.00 40.76
C THR A 87 9.30 -1.49 40.51
N PHE A 88 10.32 -1.82 39.72
CA PHE A 88 10.66 -3.18 39.33
C PHE A 88 11.90 -3.72 40.05
N ALA A 89 12.45 -2.98 41.02
CA ALA A 89 13.66 -3.35 41.77
C ALA A 89 13.44 -4.50 42.77
N GLY A 90 12.20 -4.87 43.06
CA GLY A 90 11.86 -5.96 43.99
C GLY A 90 11.70 -5.54 45.45
N ASP A 91 11.99 -4.26 45.79
CA ASP A 91 11.83 -3.73 47.16
C ASP A 91 10.38 -3.76 47.66
N ARG A 92 9.40 -3.73 46.74
CA ARG A 92 7.97 -3.67 47.01
C ARG A 92 7.22 -4.45 45.92
N PRO A 93 6.03 -5.00 46.21
CA PRO A 93 5.18 -5.57 45.17
C PRO A 93 4.79 -4.48 44.16
N VAL A 94 4.74 -4.85 42.87
CA VAL A 94 4.33 -3.94 41.79
C VAL A 94 2.87 -3.53 42.01
N PRO A 95 2.54 -2.21 41.98
CA PRO A 95 1.18 -1.74 42.22
C PRO A 95 0.16 -2.30 41.22
N SER A 96 -1.06 -2.62 41.68
CA SER A 96 -2.17 -3.05 40.80
C SER A 96 -2.51 -2.01 39.72
N ALA A 97 -2.33 -0.72 40.03
CA ALA A 97 -2.51 0.38 39.09
C ALA A 97 -1.63 0.27 37.85
N PHE A 98 -0.41 -0.29 37.96
CA PHE A 98 0.47 -0.53 36.80
C PHE A 98 -0.16 -1.51 35.82
N PHE A 99 -0.68 -2.64 36.32
CA PHE A 99 -1.32 -3.66 35.48
C PHE A 99 -2.61 -3.14 34.85
N PHE A 100 -3.42 -2.39 35.61
CA PHE A 100 -4.63 -1.75 35.08
C PHE A 100 -4.31 -0.75 33.97
N LEU A 101 -3.33 0.14 34.18
CA LEU A 101 -2.90 1.10 33.17
C LEU A 101 -2.30 0.41 31.94
N ASN A 102 -1.48 -0.63 32.12
CA ASN A 102 -0.91 -1.39 31.02
C ASN A 102 -1.99 -2.11 30.21
N LEU A 103 -3.00 -2.70 30.86
CA LEU A 103 -4.16 -3.29 30.19
C LEU A 103 -4.94 -2.23 29.41
N PHE A 104 -5.23 -1.08 30.03
CA PHE A 104 -5.92 0.02 29.38
C PHE A 104 -5.16 0.49 28.13
N LEU A 105 -3.85 0.70 28.25
CA LEU A 105 -2.99 1.09 27.14
C LEU A 105 -2.94 0.02 26.05
N HIS A 106 -2.84 -1.26 26.42
CA HIS A 106 -2.83 -2.38 25.48
C HIS A 106 -4.13 -2.48 24.65
N VAL A 107 -5.28 -2.12 25.23
CA VAL A 107 -6.57 -2.07 24.51
C VAL A 107 -6.73 -0.76 23.73
N ALA A 108 -6.29 0.36 24.27
CA ALA A 108 -6.40 1.67 23.63
C ALA A 108 -5.52 1.79 22.36
N LEU A 109 -4.32 1.19 22.36
CA LEU A 109 -3.39 1.27 21.23
C LEU A 109 -3.95 0.66 19.93
N PRO A 110 -4.52 -0.56 19.92
CA PRO A 110 -5.21 -1.11 18.75
C PRO A 110 -6.41 -0.29 18.28
N LEU A 111 -7.18 0.31 19.20
CA LEU A 111 -8.29 1.21 18.83
C LEU A 111 -7.76 2.46 18.11
N GLY A 112 -6.68 3.05 18.64
CA GLY A 112 -5.97 4.15 17.97
C GLY A 112 -5.37 3.73 16.63
N ALA A 113 -4.85 2.51 16.51
CA ALA A 113 -4.38 1.95 15.25
C ALA A 113 -5.53 1.82 14.23
N GLY A 114 -6.76 1.51 14.65
CA GLY A 114 -7.94 1.55 13.79
C GLY A 114 -8.17 2.91 13.14
N ALA A 115 -8.11 3.99 13.93
CA ALA A 115 -8.17 5.37 13.41
C ALA A 115 -6.96 5.71 12.52
N GLY A 116 -5.77 5.23 12.88
CA GLY A 116 -4.57 5.38 12.06
C GLY A 116 -4.67 4.67 10.71
N ILE A 117 -5.31 3.49 10.65
CA ILE A 117 -5.57 2.75 9.41
C ILE A 117 -6.52 3.54 8.52
N TRP A 118 -7.56 4.17 9.08
CA TRP A 118 -8.42 5.08 8.32
C TRP A 118 -7.63 6.22 7.66
N LEU A 119 -6.73 6.88 8.42
CA LEU A 119 -5.85 7.90 7.87
C LEU A 119 -4.91 7.32 6.79
N HIS A 120 -4.37 6.13 7.01
CA HIS A 120 -3.47 5.44 6.10
C HIS A 120 -4.09 5.14 4.74
N VAL A 121 -5.39 4.83 4.70
CA VAL A 121 -6.13 4.53 3.46
C VAL A 121 -6.97 5.70 2.94
N SER A 122 -7.02 6.83 3.66
CA SER A 122 -7.92 7.98 3.39
C SER A 122 -7.85 8.54 1.96
N ARG A 123 -6.70 8.43 1.29
CA ARG A 123 -6.50 8.91 -0.10
C ARG A 123 -6.81 7.86 -1.16
N ILE A 124 -7.45 6.77 -0.79
CA ILE A 124 -7.81 5.67 -1.68
C ILE A 124 -9.32 5.57 -1.69
N ALA A 125 -9.97 5.92 -2.81
CA ALA A 125 -11.43 6.03 -2.92
C ALA A 125 -12.21 4.75 -2.55
N ARG A 126 -11.57 3.58 -2.61
CA ARG A 126 -12.21 2.27 -2.36
C ARG A 126 -11.20 1.25 -1.85
N PRO A 127 -10.71 1.31 -0.60
CA PRO A 127 -9.71 0.39 -0.10
C PRO A 127 -10.37 -0.97 0.19
N THR A 128 -9.82 -2.05 -0.36
CA THR A 128 -10.24 -3.41 0.00
C THR A 128 -9.57 -3.77 1.33
N LEU A 129 -10.29 -3.58 2.44
CA LEU A 129 -9.77 -3.84 3.79
C LEU A 129 -9.76 -5.34 4.12
N LEU A 130 -10.77 -6.07 3.65
CA LEU A 130 -10.91 -7.49 3.93
C LEU A 130 -10.52 -8.34 2.71
N PRO A 131 -9.80 -9.45 2.91
CA PRO A 131 -9.54 -10.40 1.84
C PRO A 131 -10.84 -11.14 1.42
N PRO A 132 -10.86 -11.77 0.23
CA PRO A 132 -11.96 -12.64 -0.16
C PRO A 132 -12.20 -13.76 0.86
N ALA A 133 -13.46 -14.18 1.03
CA ALA A 133 -13.87 -15.22 1.97
C ALA A 133 -12.99 -16.49 1.97
N PRO A 134 -12.63 -17.11 0.83
CA PRO A 134 -11.80 -18.33 0.85
C PRO A 134 -10.41 -18.08 1.44
N THR A 135 -9.81 -16.92 1.16
CA THR A 135 -8.51 -16.53 1.73
C THR A 135 -8.64 -16.26 3.23
N ALA A 136 -9.71 -15.57 3.65
CA ALA A 136 -9.96 -15.28 5.07
C ALA A 136 -10.14 -16.57 5.89
N VAL A 137 -10.96 -17.50 5.40
CA VAL A 137 -11.22 -18.80 6.01
C VAL A 137 -9.94 -19.64 6.05
N GLY A 138 -9.21 -19.70 4.94
CA GLY A 138 -7.93 -20.43 4.87
C GLY A 138 -6.89 -19.89 5.86
N MET A 139 -6.72 -18.57 5.95
CA MET A 139 -5.79 -17.94 6.91
C MET A 139 -6.21 -18.19 8.36
N THR A 140 -7.51 -18.07 8.65
CA THR A 140 -8.04 -18.31 10.01
C THR A 140 -7.87 -19.77 10.40
N GLY A 141 -8.21 -20.70 9.50
CA GLY A 141 -8.04 -22.13 9.70
C GLY A 141 -6.58 -22.51 9.91
N ALA A 142 -5.65 -21.95 9.12
CA ALA A 142 -4.22 -22.16 9.30
C ALA A 142 -3.71 -21.64 10.65
N LEU A 143 -4.14 -20.44 11.09
CA LEU A 143 -3.77 -19.90 12.41
C LEU A 143 -4.30 -20.77 13.55
N VAL A 144 -5.53 -21.27 13.45
CA VAL A 144 -6.10 -22.19 14.44
C VAL A 144 -5.34 -23.51 14.45
N ALA A 145 -5.03 -24.07 13.27
CA ALA A 145 -4.24 -25.30 13.16
C ALA A 145 -2.85 -25.13 13.80
N VAL A 146 -2.14 -24.05 13.50
CA VAL A 146 -0.84 -23.76 14.14
C VAL A 146 -1.00 -23.61 15.65
N ALA A 147 -2.04 -22.92 16.12
CA ALA A 147 -2.28 -22.75 17.55
C ALA A 147 -2.61 -24.06 18.29
N LEU A 148 -3.17 -25.05 17.60
CA LEU A 148 -3.47 -26.39 18.15
C LEU A 148 -2.27 -27.33 18.06
N LEU A 149 -1.54 -27.31 16.95
CA LEU A 149 -0.43 -28.22 16.68
C LEU A 149 0.87 -27.78 17.36
N VAL A 150 1.06 -26.47 17.55
CA VAL A 150 2.25 -25.88 18.17
C VAL A 150 1.79 -25.15 19.45
N PRO A 151 1.73 -25.83 20.60
CA PRO A 151 1.34 -25.17 21.83
C PRO A 151 2.34 -24.07 22.20
N ALA A 152 1.83 -22.92 22.61
CA ALA A 152 2.62 -21.79 23.10
C ALA A 152 2.52 -21.75 24.65
N PRO A 153 3.31 -22.57 25.37
CA PRO A 153 3.23 -22.65 26.82
C PRO A 153 3.59 -21.30 27.46
N LEU A 154 3.05 -21.05 28.64
CA LEU A 154 3.47 -19.95 29.49
C LEU A 154 4.83 -20.30 30.08
N PRO A 155 5.86 -19.45 29.92
CA PRO A 155 7.05 -19.53 30.75
C PRO A 155 6.67 -19.39 32.23
N PRO A 156 7.55 -19.79 33.16
CA PRO A 156 7.31 -19.61 34.58
C PRO A 156 7.00 -18.15 34.90
N GLN A 157 6.08 -17.95 35.84
CA GLN A 157 5.75 -16.64 36.38
C GLN A 157 7.01 -15.96 36.90
N ALA A 158 7.13 -14.65 36.69
CA ALA A 158 8.30 -13.93 37.15
C ALA A 158 8.41 -13.97 38.67
N ASP A 159 9.60 -14.34 39.15
CA ASP A 159 9.99 -14.26 40.54
C ASP A 159 11.06 -13.17 40.69
N PRO A 160 10.80 -12.10 41.47
CA PRO A 160 11.79 -11.04 41.73
C PRO A 160 13.10 -11.54 42.33
N PHE A 161 13.10 -12.72 42.96
CA PHE A 161 14.26 -13.31 43.62
C PHE A 161 15.01 -14.35 42.78
N HIS A 162 14.48 -14.70 41.59
CA HIS A 162 15.12 -15.64 40.68
C HIS A 162 15.29 -15.04 39.28
N VAL A 163 16.54 -14.76 38.92
CA VAL A 163 16.90 -14.34 37.55
C VAL A 163 17.24 -15.58 36.73
N PRO A 164 16.42 -15.96 35.73
CA PRO A 164 16.70 -17.13 34.90
C PRO A 164 17.97 -16.94 34.06
N ALA A 165 18.77 -18.00 33.95
CA ALA A 165 20.02 -17.98 33.18
C ALA A 165 19.82 -17.79 31.67
N THR A 166 18.67 -18.22 31.14
CA THR A 166 18.30 -18.09 29.73
C THR A 166 16.83 -17.70 29.59
N ILE A 167 16.54 -16.73 28.73
CA ILE A 167 15.18 -16.31 28.44
C ILE A 167 14.90 -16.48 26.95
N PRO A 168 13.79 -17.13 26.57
CA PRO A 168 13.41 -17.26 25.18
C PRO A 168 13.09 -15.87 24.60
N LEU A 169 13.96 -15.39 23.71
CA LEU A 169 13.80 -14.10 23.07
C LEU A 169 12.71 -14.19 21.98
N ASN A 170 11.72 -13.31 22.02
CA ASN A 170 10.85 -13.08 20.87
C ASN A 170 11.58 -12.19 19.85
N LEU A 171 11.98 -12.76 18.71
CA LEU A 171 12.68 -12.03 17.65
C LEU A 171 11.81 -10.93 17.01
N PHE A 172 10.49 -11.07 16.97
CA PHE A 172 9.61 -10.07 16.33
C PHE A 172 9.51 -8.78 17.15
N TYR A 173 9.31 -8.86 18.47
CA TYR A 173 9.02 -7.71 19.33
C TYR A 173 10.19 -7.28 20.21
N ALA A 174 11.17 -8.16 20.44
CA ALA A 174 12.31 -7.88 21.32
C ALA A 174 13.68 -8.04 20.64
N PHE A 175 13.76 -7.99 19.29
CA PHE A 175 15.05 -8.01 18.58
C PHE A 175 16.04 -6.93 19.05
N TRP A 176 15.54 -5.81 19.57
CA TRP A 176 16.34 -4.70 20.06
C TRP A 176 16.94 -4.94 21.45
N LEU A 177 16.37 -5.86 22.24
CA LEU A 177 16.70 -6.07 23.65
C LEU A 177 18.18 -6.46 23.87
N PRO A 178 18.77 -7.41 23.10
CA PRO A 178 20.18 -7.76 23.27
C PRO A 178 21.14 -6.62 22.93
N LEU A 179 20.76 -5.74 21.98
CA LEU A 179 21.56 -4.57 21.64
C LEU A 179 21.47 -3.51 22.75
N ALA A 180 20.24 -3.21 23.20
CA ALA A 180 19.99 -2.24 24.27
C ALA A 180 20.67 -2.63 25.59
N ALA A 181 20.87 -3.92 25.85
CA ALA A 181 21.59 -4.40 27.04
C ALA A 181 23.12 -4.18 26.97
N ARG A 182 23.69 -3.96 25.79
CA ARG A 182 25.16 -3.84 25.57
C ARG A 182 25.63 -2.41 25.36
N VAL A 183 24.71 -1.48 25.12
CA VAL A 183 25.02 -0.08 24.80
C VAL A 183 24.47 0.84 25.90
N PRO A 184 25.04 2.03 26.11
CA PRO A 184 24.46 2.98 27.04
C PRO A 184 23.07 3.43 26.57
N VAL A 185 22.20 3.79 27.51
CA VAL A 185 20.78 4.09 27.25
C VAL A 185 20.59 5.21 26.21
N TRP A 186 21.40 6.26 26.23
CA TRP A 186 21.33 7.34 25.24
C TRP A 186 21.62 6.86 23.81
N ALA A 187 22.52 5.87 23.65
CA ALA A 187 22.85 5.29 22.36
C ALA A 187 21.71 4.40 21.85
N ALA A 188 21.06 3.64 22.75
CA ALA A 188 19.86 2.89 22.43
C ALA A 188 18.73 3.82 21.92
N TRP A 189 18.49 4.94 22.61
CA TRP A 189 17.53 5.96 22.17
C TRP A 189 17.90 6.59 20.83
N SER A 190 19.17 6.93 20.65
CA SER A 190 19.66 7.54 19.40
C SER A 190 19.49 6.58 18.21
N GLY A 191 19.75 5.29 18.41
CA GLY A 191 19.49 4.26 17.40
C GLY A 191 18.00 4.10 17.07
N ALA A 192 17.14 4.07 18.09
CA ALA A 192 15.69 3.96 17.92
C ALA A 192 15.11 5.18 17.18
N VAL A 193 15.42 6.39 17.64
CA VAL A 193 14.98 7.66 17.03
C VAL A 193 15.55 7.79 15.62
N GLY A 194 16.84 7.47 15.43
CA GLY A 194 17.48 7.50 14.11
C GLY A 194 16.80 6.57 13.11
N THR A 195 16.46 5.35 13.52
CA THR A 195 15.72 4.39 12.67
C THR A 195 14.33 4.90 12.32
N PHE A 196 13.60 5.46 13.29
CA PHE A 196 12.27 6.02 13.07
C PHE A 196 12.30 7.23 12.12
N VAL A 197 13.23 8.16 12.34
CA VAL A 197 13.43 9.34 11.47
C VAL A 197 13.85 8.91 10.07
N LEU A 198 14.77 7.95 9.94
CA LEU A 198 15.16 7.39 8.64
C LEU A 198 13.95 6.83 7.90
N ALA A 199 13.12 6.02 8.56
CA ALA A 199 11.90 5.46 7.97
C ALA A 199 10.92 6.55 7.50
N LEU A 200 10.76 7.64 8.25
CA LEU A 200 9.93 8.79 7.86
C LEU A 200 10.48 9.57 6.67
N ILE A 201 11.80 9.60 6.49
CA ILE A 201 12.48 10.36 5.42
C ILE A 201 12.66 9.50 4.15
N VAL A 202 12.42 8.19 4.19
CA VAL A 202 12.41 7.30 2.99
C VAL A 202 11.68 7.90 1.79
N PRO A 203 10.47 8.50 1.90
CA PRO A 203 9.78 9.14 0.77
C PRO A 203 10.54 10.31 0.12
N ARG A 204 11.50 10.91 0.83
CA ARG A 204 12.38 11.97 0.33
C ARG A 204 13.64 11.39 -0.31
N LEU A 205 14.24 10.36 0.30
CA LEU A 205 15.45 9.70 -0.22
C LEU A 205 15.15 8.83 -1.45
N ALA A 206 14.02 8.12 -1.43
CA ALA A 206 13.57 7.29 -2.53
C ALA A 206 12.86 8.08 -3.64
N ARG A 207 12.94 9.43 -3.61
CA ARG A 207 12.44 10.26 -4.71
C ARG A 207 13.28 9.96 -5.94
N ARG A 208 12.67 9.34 -6.95
CA ARG A 208 13.28 9.26 -8.27
C ARG A 208 13.09 10.62 -8.96
N PRO A 209 14.15 11.23 -9.52
CA PRO A 209 14.02 12.37 -10.43
C PRO A 209 13.01 12.01 -11.51
N ARG A 210 12.01 12.87 -11.68
CA ARG A 210 10.87 12.60 -12.55
C ARG A 210 11.27 12.88 -14.00
N GLU A 211 11.62 11.85 -14.76
CA GLU A 211 11.67 11.97 -16.23
C GLU A 211 10.23 11.99 -16.78
N GLY A 212 9.88 13.05 -17.51
CA GLY A 212 8.60 13.20 -18.20
C GLY A 212 7.45 13.70 -17.32
N SER A 213 6.92 14.88 -17.64
CA SER A 213 5.89 15.62 -16.91
C SER A 213 4.61 14.81 -16.68
N TRP A 214 4.34 14.47 -15.42
CA TRP A 214 3.04 13.99 -14.96
C TRP A 214 2.08 15.18 -14.85
N ALA A 215 1.71 15.74 -16.00
CA ALA A 215 0.64 16.73 -16.03
C ALA A 215 -0.64 16.08 -15.48
N PRO A 216 -1.32 16.70 -14.51
CA PRO A 216 -2.65 16.27 -14.08
C PRO A 216 -3.56 16.06 -15.29
N SER A 217 -4.56 15.20 -15.14
CA SER A 217 -5.62 15.12 -16.15
C SER A 217 -6.25 16.49 -16.33
N VAL A 218 -6.45 16.88 -17.59
CA VAL A 218 -7.14 18.11 -17.97
C VAL A 218 -8.51 17.75 -18.51
N VAL A 219 -9.45 18.70 -18.44
CA VAL A 219 -10.79 18.56 -19.00
C VAL A 219 -10.95 19.63 -20.07
N ASP A 220 -11.38 19.22 -21.27
CA ASP A 220 -11.89 20.14 -22.28
C ASP A 220 -13.40 20.34 -22.05
N PRO A 221 -13.82 21.52 -21.57
CA PRO A 221 -15.21 21.77 -21.26
C PRO A 221 -16.10 21.61 -22.49
N ARG A 222 -15.62 21.91 -23.70
CA ARG A 222 -16.44 21.85 -24.93
C ARG A 222 -16.97 20.45 -25.19
N LEU A 223 -16.18 19.44 -24.81
CA LEU A 223 -16.40 18.02 -25.07
C LEU A 223 -17.06 17.30 -23.89
N CYS A 224 -16.94 17.83 -22.68
CA CYS A 224 -17.54 17.22 -21.50
C CYS A 224 -19.07 17.27 -21.59
N THR A 225 -19.71 16.09 -21.53
CA THR A 225 -21.17 15.92 -21.57
C THR A 225 -21.82 15.91 -20.19
N GLY A 226 -21.04 15.94 -19.11
CA GLY A 226 -21.56 15.88 -17.75
C GLY A 226 -22.02 14.48 -17.29
N CYS A 227 -21.68 13.39 -17.99
CA CYS A 227 -22.18 12.04 -17.69
C CYS A 227 -21.67 11.37 -16.39
N GLU A 228 -20.77 12.04 -15.65
CA GLU A 228 -20.23 11.59 -14.35
C GLU A 228 -19.46 10.25 -14.34
N GLN A 229 -19.10 9.68 -15.50
CA GLN A 229 -18.35 8.42 -15.52
C GLN A 229 -16.92 8.58 -14.97
N CYS A 230 -16.22 9.66 -15.36
CA CYS A 230 -14.85 9.90 -14.93
C CYS A 230 -14.64 10.09 -13.41
N PRO A 231 -15.50 10.79 -12.63
CA PRO A 231 -15.38 10.79 -11.17
C PRO A 231 -15.65 9.41 -10.57
N LYS A 232 -16.61 8.64 -11.11
CA LYS A 232 -16.90 7.26 -10.65
C LYS A 232 -15.70 6.35 -10.83
N ASP A 233 -14.95 6.50 -11.92
CA ASP A 233 -13.77 5.69 -12.21
C ASP A 233 -12.48 6.19 -11.54
N CYS A 234 -12.43 7.45 -11.11
CA CYS A 234 -11.25 8.05 -10.49
C CYS A 234 -10.94 7.37 -9.15
N PRO A 235 -9.81 6.64 -9.03
CA PRO A 235 -9.53 5.89 -7.81
C PRO A 235 -8.95 6.73 -6.67
N TRP A 236 -8.67 8.01 -6.96
CA TRP A 236 -8.12 8.99 -6.04
C TRP A 236 -9.13 10.10 -5.72
N GLU A 237 -10.36 10.03 -6.25
CA GLU A 237 -11.38 11.08 -6.10
C GLU A 237 -10.90 12.48 -6.52
N ALA A 238 -9.88 12.54 -7.38
CA ALA A 238 -9.33 13.78 -7.91
C ALA A 238 -10.24 14.48 -8.93
N ILE A 239 -11.44 13.95 -9.23
CA ILE A 239 -12.36 14.52 -10.21
C ILE A 239 -13.69 14.79 -9.52
N THR A 240 -14.16 16.02 -9.59
CA THR A 240 -15.47 16.46 -9.07
C THR A 240 -16.30 17.05 -10.20
N MET A 241 -17.62 16.92 -10.14
CA MET A 241 -18.50 17.62 -11.08
C MET A 241 -18.82 19.02 -10.53
N ARG A 242 -18.74 20.05 -11.38
CA ARG A 242 -19.07 21.43 -11.04
C ARG A 242 -20.05 22.00 -12.06
N SER A 243 -20.80 23.02 -11.66
CA SER A 243 -21.57 23.83 -12.61
C SER A 243 -20.62 24.43 -13.64
N ARG A 244 -21.11 24.57 -14.87
CA ARG A 244 -20.37 25.19 -15.94
C ARG A 244 -20.52 26.70 -15.86
N ASP A 245 -19.51 27.40 -16.33
CA ASP A 245 -19.56 28.85 -16.52
C ASP A 245 -20.17 29.22 -17.90
N ASP A 246 -20.57 28.23 -18.70
CA ASP A 246 -21.28 28.42 -19.97
C ASP A 246 -22.80 28.21 -19.80
N ASP A 247 -23.62 28.72 -20.74
CA ASP A 247 -25.10 28.65 -20.71
C ASP A 247 -25.66 27.21 -20.82
N ARG A 248 -24.82 26.17 -20.81
CA ARG A 248 -25.29 24.79 -20.90
C ARG A 248 -25.73 24.30 -19.51
N PRO A 249 -26.91 23.66 -19.40
CA PRO A 249 -27.43 23.19 -18.12
C PRO A 249 -26.74 21.93 -17.58
N THR A 250 -25.63 21.50 -18.18
CA THR A 250 -24.91 20.27 -17.82
C THR A 250 -23.78 20.57 -16.83
N LEU A 251 -23.35 19.57 -16.06
CA LEU A 251 -22.14 19.70 -15.23
C LEU A 251 -20.87 19.52 -16.07
N VAL A 252 -19.74 20.06 -15.60
CA VAL A 252 -18.39 19.80 -16.15
C VAL A 252 -17.50 19.13 -15.11
N ALA A 253 -16.71 18.17 -15.57
CA ALA A 253 -15.70 17.55 -14.73
C ALA A 253 -14.59 18.58 -14.42
N HIS A 254 -14.16 18.63 -13.17
CA HIS A 254 -13.06 19.44 -12.70
C HIS A 254 -12.04 18.52 -12.02
N VAL A 255 -10.77 18.62 -12.41
CA VAL A 255 -9.69 17.79 -11.86
C VAL A 255 -8.90 18.59 -10.84
N ASP A 256 -8.73 18.05 -9.63
CA ASP A 256 -7.85 18.62 -8.62
C ASP A 256 -6.39 18.19 -8.90
N PRO A 257 -5.49 19.13 -9.26
CA PRO A 257 -4.11 18.82 -9.61
C PRO A 257 -3.28 18.35 -8.41
N THR A 258 -3.69 18.63 -7.18
CA THR A 258 -2.95 18.26 -5.96
C THR A 258 -3.14 16.79 -5.60
N ILE A 259 -4.25 16.19 -6.03
CA ILE A 259 -4.62 14.79 -5.76
C ILE A 259 -4.36 13.91 -7.00
N CYS A 260 -4.53 14.48 -8.20
CA CYS A 260 -4.43 13.73 -9.45
C CYS A 260 -3.04 13.12 -9.66
N VAL A 261 -2.98 11.79 -9.74
CA VAL A 261 -1.73 11.07 -10.02
C VAL A 261 -1.51 10.81 -11.52
N SER A 262 -2.30 11.47 -12.38
CA SER A 262 -2.23 11.38 -13.84
C SER A 262 -2.31 9.94 -14.37
N CYS A 263 -3.07 9.07 -13.70
CA CYS A 263 -3.13 7.62 -13.98
C CYS A 263 -3.73 7.27 -15.35
N GLY A 264 -4.59 8.12 -15.90
CA GLY A 264 -5.18 7.99 -17.24
C GLY A 264 -6.51 7.22 -17.31
N ILE A 265 -7.01 6.64 -16.22
CA ILE A 265 -8.25 5.84 -16.23
C ILE A 265 -9.43 6.64 -16.80
N CYS A 266 -9.53 7.92 -16.43
CA CYS A 266 -10.55 8.82 -16.97
C CYS A 266 -10.48 9.01 -18.49
N ALA A 267 -9.28 8.93 -19.09
CA ALA A 267 -9.12 8.99 -20.55
C ALA A 267 -9.66 7.73 -21.24
N GLY A 268 -9.57 6.58 -20.57
CA GLY A 268 -10.08 5.31 -21.08
C GLY A 268 -11.60 5.19 -21.01
N SER A 269 -12.24 5.81 -20.01
CA SER A 269 -13.70 5.74 -19.81
C SER A 269 -14.50 6.94 -20.31
N CYS A 270 -13.84 8.04 -20.67
CA CYS A 270 -14.52 9.22 -21.19
C CYS A 270 -14.89 9.03 -22.67
N ALA A 271 -16.13 8.61 -22.94
CA ALA A 271 -16.68 8.46 -24.29
C ALA A 271 -16.47 9.68 -25.22
N PRO A 272 -16.72 10.94 -24.80
CA PRO A 272 -16.43 12.10 -25.65
C PRO A 272 -14.94 12.47 -25.67
N MET A 273 -14.07 11.73 -24.96
CA MET A 273 -12.63 11.96 -24.84
C MET A 273 -12.30 13.42 -24.46
N GLY A 274 -13.09 13.95 -23.53
CA GLY A 274 -12.97 15.31 -23.00
C GLY A 274 -12.18 15.40 -21.70
N VAL A 275 -11.75 14.29 -21.10
CA VAL A 275 -10.87 14.28 -19.92
C VAL A 275 -9.73 13.29 -20.08
N GLY A 276 -8.53 13.67 -19.66
CA GLY A 276 -7.38 12.78 -19.66
C GLY A 276 -6.08 13.50 -19.34
N PRO A 277 -4.99 12.77 -19.04
CA PRO A 277 -3.67 13.36 -18.93
C PRO A 277 -3.27 14.02 -20.23
N LEU A 278 -2.56 15.15 -20.13
CA LEU A 278 -1.92 15.77 -21.29
C LEU A 278 -1.03 14.75 -22.02
N HIS A 279 -1.07 14.73 -23.35
CA HIS A 279 -0.38 13.78 -24.23
C HIS A 279 -0.85 12.32 -24.14
N ARG A 280 -1.90 12.01 -23.37
CA ARG A 280 -2.46 10.66 -23.21
C ARG A 280 -3.98 10.64 -23.12
N THR A 281 -4.64 11.68 -23.63
CA THR A 281 -6.10 11.73 -23.79
C THR A 281 -6.57 10.69 -24.79
N GLY A 282 -7.86 10.31 -24.75
CA GLY A 282 -8.40 9.37 -25.73
C GLY A 282 -8.23 9.85 -27.19
N ARG A 283 -8.27 11.17 -27.43
CA ARG A 283 -8.06 11.74 -28.77
C ARG A 283 -6.64 11.57 -29.27
N GLU A 284 -5.65 11.84 -28.42
CA GLU A 284 -4.24 11.66 -28.77
C GLU A 284 -3.97 10.18 -29.06
N GLN A 285 -4.51 9.26 -28.25
CA GLN A 285 -4.43 7.82 -28.54
C GLN A 285 -5.04 7.44 -29.90
N LEU A 286 -6.15 8.07 -30.30
CA LEU A 286 -6.74 7.85 -31.63
C LEU A 286 -5.88 8.42 -32.76
N VAL A 287 -5.14 9.51 -32.54
CA VAL A 287 -4.18 10.03 -33.53
C VAL A 287 -3.07 9.03 -33.74
N ASP A 288 -2.51 8.48 -32.65
CA ASP A 288 -1.42 7.51 -32.69
C ASP A 288 -1.82 6.23 -33.44
N ILE A 289 -2.99 5.67 -33.12
CA ILE A 289 -3.45 4.44 -33.79
C ILE A 289 -3.82 4.68 -35.26
N ARG A 290 -4.29 5.87 -35.64
CA ARG A 290 -4.52 6.22 -37.05
C ARG A 290 -3.23 6.35 -37.84
N ALA A 291 -2.19 6.93 -37.23
CA ALA A 291 -0.88 7.01 -37.84
C ALA A 291 -0.35 5.59 -38.10
N LEU A 292 -0.38 4.73 -37.08
CA LEU A 292 -0.01 3.32 -37.19
C LEU A 292 -0.80 2.59 -38.29
N ALA A 293 -2.12 2.81 -38.34
CA ALA A 293 -2.99 2.21 -39.34
C ALA A 293 -2.61 2.60 -40.78
N ARG A 294 -2.34 3.89 -41.01
CA ARG A 294 -1.95 4.39 -42.34
C ARG A 294 -0.59 3.90 -42.79
N GLU A 295 0.33 3.67 -41.86
CA GLU A 295 1.68 3.21 -42.18
C GLU A 295 1.72 1.71 -42.50
N LEU A 296 0.92 0.89 -41.82
CA LEU A 296 1.04 -0.57 -41.90
C LEU A 296 0.09 -1.22 -42.88
N PHE A 297 -1.19 -0.83 -42.88
CA PHE A 297 -2.22 -1.56 -43.61
C PHE A 297 -2.13 -1.48 -45.14
N PRO A 298 -1.62 -0.40 -45.78
CA PRO A 298 -1.41 -0.39 -47.23
C PRO A 298 -0.28 -1.31 -47.70
N VAL A 299 0.64 -1.68 -46.80
CA VAL A 299 1.91 -2.34 -47.15
C VAL A 299 1.87 -3.85 -46.87
N THR A 300 1.01 -4.30 -45.96
CA THR A 300 0.95 -5.71 -45.55
C THR A 300 0.05 -6.55 -46.47
N ALA A 301 0.59 -7.64 -47.02
CA ALA A 301 -0.16 -8.61 -47.84
C ALA A 301 -1.21 -9.41 -47.05
N SER A 302 -1.13 -9.40 -45.71
CA SER A 302 -2.13 -10.01 -44.82
C SER A 302 -2.35 -9.08 -43.62
N PRO A 303 -3.60 -8.90 -43.16
CA PRO A 303 -3.91 -7.95 -42.10
C PRO A 303 -3.19 -8.36 -40.81
N PRO A 304 -2.35 -7.49 -40.21
CA PRO A 304 -1.56 -7.85 -39.05
C PRO A 304 -2.42 -7.88 -37.77
N LEU A 305 -2.03 -8.75 -36.84
CA LEU A 305 -2.51 -8.69 -35.47
C LEU A 305 -1.87 -7.49 -34.76
N VAL A 306 -2.67 -6.62 -34.13
CA VAL A 306 -2.15 -5.45 -33.40
C VAL A 306 -2.14 -5.74 -31.89
N ALA A 307 -0.95 -5.79 -31.29
CA ALA A 307 -0.78 -5.96 -29.85
C ALA A 307 -0.59 -4.60 -29.17
N ILE A 308 -1.63 -4.11 -28.49
CA ILE A 308 -1.55 -2.90 -27.66
C ILE A 308 -1.00 -3.27 -26.28
N CYS A 309 0.22 -2.84 -26.00
CA CYS A 309 0.98 -3.31 -24.85
C CYS A 309 1.34 -2.18 -23.89
N CYS A 310 1.26 -2.41 -22.58
CA CYS A 310 1.82 -1.48 -21.60
C CYS A 310 3.34 -1.32 -21.79
N GLU A 311 3.87 -0.11 -21.66
CA GLU A 311 5.31 0.19 -21.70
C GLU A 311 6.13 -0.63 -20.67
N ASN A 312 5.49 -1.05 -19.58
CA ASN A 312 6.08 -1.89 -18.54
C ASN A 312 5.85 -3.40 -18.76
N ALA A 313 5.37 -3.80 -19.93
CA ALA A 313 5.30 -5.21 -20.32
C ALA A 313 6.72 -5.80 -20.40
N ALA A 314 6.84 -7.11 -20.14
CA ALA A 314 8.13 -7.77 -20.19
C ALA A 314 8.67 -7.76 -21.64
N PRO A 315 9.90 -7.24 -21.90
CA PRO A 315 10.45 -7.12 -23.25
C PRO A 315 10.42 -8.46 -24.02
N ALA A 316 10.75 -9.56 -23.34
CA ALA A 316 10.71 -10.91 -23.92
C ALA A 316 9.35 -11.30 -24.50
N HIS A 317 8.23 -10.83 -23.91
CA HIS A 317 6.89 -11.08 -24.46
C HIS A 317 6.61 -10.19 -25.67
N LEU A 318 7.06 -8.94 -25.65
CA LEU A 318 6.92 -8.02 -26.79
C LEU A 318 7.70 -8.53 -28.00
N ASP A 319 8.91 -9.05 -27.77
CA ASP A 319 9.76 -9.58 -28.83
C ASP A 319 9.22 -10.91 -29.39
N ALA A 320 8.60 -11.74 -28.56
CA ALA A 320 7.89 -12.93 -29.03
C ALA A 320 6.72 -12.55 -29.96
N LEU A 321 5.88 -11.59 -29.55
CA LEU A 321 4.77 -11.12 -30.38
C LEU A 321 5.23 -10.56 -31.72
N ARG A 322 6.33 -9.79 -31.74
CA ARG A 322 6.91 -9.28 -32.99
C ARG A 322 7.40 -10.40 -33.90
N ARG A 323 8.03 -11.44 -33.34
CA ARG A 323 8.48 -12.62 -34.11
C ARG A 323 7.32 -13.40 -34.72
N ASP A 324 6.19 -13.45 -34.02
CA ASP A 324 4.96 -14.09 -34.50
C ASP A 324 4.17 -13.22 -35.51
N GLY A 325 4.75 -12.10 -35.97
CA GLY A 325 4.17 -11.22 -36.99
C GLY A 325 3.17 -10.19 -36.46
N ALA A 326 3.05 -10.04 -35.13
CA ALA A 326 2.18 -9.02 -34.55
C ALA A 326 2.85 -7.64 -34.54
N THR A 327 2.07 -6.61 -34.86
CA THR A 327 2.47 -5.21 -34.69
C THR A 327 2.30 -4.81 -33.23
N VAL A 328 3.40 -4.46 -32.55
CA VAL A 328 3.35 -4.03 -31.15
C VAL A 328 3.22 -2.51 -31.06
N HIS A 329 2.09 -2.03 -30.55
CA HIS A 329 1.86 -0.62 -30.22
C HIS A 329 1.98 -0.43 -28.70
N ALA A 330 3.06 0.25 -28.27
CA ALA A 330 3.31 0.50 -26.86
C ALA A 330 2.52 1.72 -26.36
N VAL A 331 1.77 1.54 -25.28
CA VAL A 331 1.04 2.59 -24.56
C VAL A 331 1.55 2.70 -23.13
N THR A 332 1.43 3.86 -22.51
CA THR A 332 1.87 4.05 -21.12
C THR A 332 1.19 3.07 -20.14
N CYS A 333 -0.07 2.73 -20.38
CA CYS A 333 -0.82 1.78 -19.55
C CYS A 333 -1.94 1.14 -20.35
N SER A 334 -2.01 -0.19 -20.43
CA SER A 334 -3.17 -0.84 -21.09
C SER A 334 -4.52 -0.47 -20.44
N GLY A 335 -4.50 -0.08 -19.15
CA GLY A 335 -5.68 0.32 -18.38
C GLY A 335 -6.11 1.78 -18.56
N ASN A 336 -5.47 2.55 -19.45
CA ASN A 336 -5.96 3.87 -19.87
C ASN A 336 -6.33 3.94 -21.36
N VAL A 337 -6.29 2.80 -22.05
CA VAL A 337 -6.64 2.70 -23.47
C VAL A 337 -8.13 2.97 -23.64
N HIS A 338 -8.47 3.97 -24.44
CA HIS A 338 -9.86 4.24 -24.78
C HIS A 338 -10.40 3.14 -25.70
N SER A 339 -11.65 2.71 -25.48
CA SER A 339 -12.26 1.61 -26.25
C SER A 339 -12.24 1.85 -27.77
N SER A 340 -12.43 3.09 -28.21
CA SER A 340 -12.37 3.45 -29.64
C SER A 340 -11.01 3.22 -30.28
N VAL A 341 -9.91 3.09 -29.51
CA VAL A 341 -8.59 2.74 -30.08
C VAL A 341 -8.63 1.33 -30.67
N VAL A 342 -9.28 0.39 -29.95
CA VAL A 342 -9.45 -0.99 -30.41
C VAL A 342 -10.34 -1.03 -31.65
N GLU A 343 -11.48 -0.34 -31.60
CA GLU A 343 -12.41 -0.24 -32.72
C GLU A 343 -11.72 0.33 -33.97
N LEU A 344 -10.92 1.37 -33.81
CA LEU A 344 -10.26 2.05 -34.92
C LEU A 344 -9.11 1.23 -35.51
N ALA A 345 -8.38 0.47 -34.70
CA ALA A 345 -7.38 -0.47 -35.21
C ALA A 345 -8.03 -1.54 -36.10
N ILE A 346 -9.17 -2.11 -35.67
CA ILE A 346 -9.91 -3.11 -36.45
C ILE A 346 -10.46 -2.49 -37.74
N ARG A 347 -11.13 -1.32 -37.65
CA ARG A 347 -11.64 -0.62 -38.83
C ARG A 347 -10.54 -0.14 -39.78
N GLY A 348 -9.34 0.08 -39.26
CA GLY A 348 -8.18 0.45 -40.07
C GLY A 348 -7.66 -0.69 -40.93
N GLY A 349 -7.93 -1.95 -40.57
CA GLY A 349 -7.44 -3.12 -41.30
C GLY A 349 -6.70 -4.16 -40.45
N ALA A 350 -6.67 -4.02 -39.11
CA ALA A 350 -6.11 -5.07 -38.25
C ALA A 350 -6.97 -6.34 -38.30
N ALA A 351 -6.33 -7.52 -38.39
CA ALA A 351 -7.03 -8.81 -38.31
C ALA A 351 -7.63 -9.06 -36.92
N GLY A 352 -7.02 -8.47 -35.91
CA GLY A 352 -7.45 -8.55 -34.52
C GLY A 352 -6.59 -7.64 -33.65
N VAL A 353 -7.08 -7.35 -32.46
CA VAL A 353 -6.38 -6.54 -31.47
C VAL A 353 -6.25 -7.33 -30.18
N ILE A 354 -5.03 -7.41 -29.65
CA ILE A 354 -4.78 -8.00 -28.33
C ILE A 354 -4.32 -6.89 -27.38
N LEU A 355 -4.98 -6.77 -26.23
CA LEU A 355 -4.52 -5.92 -25.14
C LEU A 355 -3.64 -6.70 -24.15
N PHE A 356 -2.37 -6.34 -24.07
CA PHE A 356 -1.45 -6.88 -23.08
C PHE A 356 -1.25 -5.94 -21.91
N SER A 357 -1.65 -6.40 -20.72
CA SER A 357 -1.41 -5.71 -19.45
C SER A 357 -0.09 -6.16 -18.82
N CYS A 358 0.61 -5.22 -18.17
CA CYS A 358 1.77 -5.58 -17.34
C CYS A 358 1.31 -6.45 -16.15
N PRO A 359 2.18 -7.34 -15.63
CA PRO A 359 1.85 -8.13 -14.45
C PRO A 359 1.59 -7.22 -13.23
N PRO A 360 0.73 -7.62 -12.27
CA PRO A 360 0.35 -6.79 -11.13
C PRO A 360 1.53 -6.25 -10.31
N SER A 361 2.66 -6.96 -10.33
CA SER A 361 3.92 -6.59 -9.69
C SER A 361 4.64 -5.41 -10.36
N ARG A 362 4.45 -5.22 -11.68
CA ARG A 362 5.05 -4.16 -12.50
C ARG A 362 4.09 -3.02 -12.82
N LEU A 363 2.86 -3.02 -12.27
CA LEU A 363 1.92 -1.91 -12.46
C LEU A 363 2.40 -0.66 -11.68
N PRO A 364 2.82 0.44 -12.35
CA PRO A 364 3.06 1.70 -11.63
C PRO A 364 1.73 2.32 -11.13
N ARG A 365 0.62 2.05 -11.84
CA ARG A 365 -0.67 2.74 -11.70
C ARG A 365 -1.80 1.75 -11.34
N ALA A 366 -1.74 1.19 -10.14
CA ALA A 366 -2.42 -0.01 -9.64
C ALA A 366 -3.96 -0.19 -9.82
N ARG A 367 -4.71 0.66 -10.53
CA ARG A 367 -6.17 0.44 -10.72
C ARG A 367 -6.70 0.41 -12.15
N GLY A 368 -5.99 0.94 -13.15
CA GLY A 368 -6.51 0.92 -14.53
C GLY A 368 -6.66 -0.51 -15.08
N ALA A 369 -5.70 -1.39 -14.79
CA ALA A 369 -5.72 -2.76 -15.30
C ALA A 369 -6.64 -3.72 -14.51
N GLN A 370 -6.99 -3.42 -13.26
CA GLN A 370 -7.89 -4.28 -12.47
C GLN A 370 -9.36 -4.09 -12.86
N VAL A 371 -9.76 -2.89 -13.29
CA VAL A 371 -11.11 -2.63 -13.84
C VAL A 371 -11.29 -3.36 -15.17
N ALA A 372 -10.27 -3.31 -16.05
CA ALA A 372 -10.28 -4.02 -17.33
C ALA A 372 -10.39 -5.56 -17.21
N ARG A 373 -9.95 -6.16 -16.09
CA ARG A 373 -10.10 -7.61 -15.83
C ARG A 373 -11.47 -8.02 -15.27
N ARG A 374 -12.27 -7.08 -14.74
CA ARG A 374 -13.59 -7.38 -14.16
C ARG A 374 -14.73 -7.33 -15.17
N THR A 375 -14.51 -6.74 -16.34
CA THR A 375 -15.39 -6.84 -17.50
C THR A 375 -14.76 -7.79 -18.51
N PRO A 376 -15.03 -9.11 -18.44
CA PRO A 376 -14.94 -9.90 -19.65
C PRO A 376 -15.92 -9.26 -20.63
N LEU A 377 -15.40 -8.62 -21.68
CA LEU A 377 -16.20 -8.31 -22.85
C LEU A 377 -16.50 -9.65 -23.52
N SER A 378 -17.45 -10.40 -22.96
CA SER A 378 -18.15 -11.45 -23.66
C SER A 378 -19.08 -10.75 -24.64
N TRP A 379 -18.63 -10.59 -25.88
CA TRP A 379 -19.55 -10.32 -26.98
C TRP A 379 -20.09 -11.66 -27.48
N PRO A 380 -21.40 -11.79 -27.77
CA PRO A 380 -21.96 -12.93 -28.49
C PRO A 380 -21.42 -13.03 -29.92
#